data_AF-A0A9E2WXT7-F1
#
_entry.id   AF-A0A9E2WXT7-F1
#
_cell.length_a   1.000
_cell.length_b   1.000
_cell.length_c   1.000
_cell.angle_alpha   90.00
_cell.angle_beta   90.00
_cell.angle_gamma   90.00
#
_symmetry.space_group_name_H-M   'P 1'
#
loop_
_entity.id
_entity.type
_entity.pdbx_description
1 polymer ?
#
loop_
_entity_poly.entity_id
_entity_poly.type
_entity_poly.pdbx_seq_one_letter_code
_entity_poly.pdbx_strand_id
1 'polypeptide(L)' 'MKTKGNSYTDFYWQNGYGAFSVNPADVEVVIKYIQNQEEHHTRKTFQQEYRSFLDKYKVDYDERYVWG' A
#
# COMPACT_ATOMS: atom_id res chain seq x y z
N MET A 1 5.84 19.02 -2.14
CA MET A 1 4.67 18.50 -2.88
C MET A 1 3.51 19.49 -2.86
N LYS A 2 3.00 19.92 -1.70
CA LYS A 2 2.01 21.02 -1.59
C LYS A 2 2.45 22.34 -2.23
N THR A 3 3.77 22.58 -2.26
CA THR A 3 4.38 23.76 -2.87
C THR A 3 4.59 23.65 -4.39
N LYS A 4 4.23 22.53 -5.03
CA LYS A 4 4.40 22.33 -6.48
C LYS A 4 3.22 22.81 -7.34
N GLY A 5 2.17 23.35 -6.73
CA GLY A 5 1.02 23.93 -7.43
C GLY A 5 -0.29 23.81 -6.66
N ASN A 6 -1.28 24.62 -7.05
CA ASN A 6 -2.58 24.69 -6.38
C ASN A 6 -3.40 23.38 -6.44
N SER A 7 -3.02 22.44 -7.32
CA SER A 7 -3.61 21.10 -7.42
C SER A 7 -3.24 20.15 -6.28
N TYR A 8 -2.27 20.50 -5.43
CA TYR A 8 -1.79 19.66 -4.33
C TYR A 8 -2.15 20.21 -2.94
N THR A 9 -3.00 21.23 -2.85
CA THR A 9 -3.44 21.82 -1.57
C THR A 9 -4.22 20.81 -0.73
N ASP A 10 -5.04 19.99 -1.39
CA ASP A 10 -5.88 18.97 -0.76
C ASP A 10 -5.19 17.60 -0.66
N PHE A 11 -3.90 17.54 -1.01
CA PHE A 11 -3.13 16.32 -0.79
C PHE A 11 -2.78 16.20 0.69
N TYR A 12 -3.22 15.12 1.34
CA TYR A 12 -2.83 14.80 2.71
C TYR A 12 -2.15 13.44 2.73
N TRP A 13 -1.01 13.38 3.41
CA TRP A 13 -0.41 12.10 3.71
C TRP A 13 -1.33 11.34 4.65
N GLN A 14 -1.52 10.06 4.38
CA GLN A 14 -2.14 9.16 5.33
C GLN A 14 -1.27 9.09 6.59
N ASN A 15 -1.87 8.77 7.74
CA ASN A 15 -1.15 8.73 9.03
C ASN A 15 0.01 7.72 9.06
N GLY A 16 0.11 6.83 8.07
CA GLY A 16 1.24 5.94 7.85
C GLY A 16 1.66 5.92 6.38
N TYR A 17 2.91 5.50 6.12
CA TYR A 17 3.43 5.27 4.78
C TYR A 17 4.23 3.96 4.74
N GLY A 18 4.17 3.27 3.61
CA GLY A 18 4.99 2.10 3.31
C GLY A 18 5.86 2.38 2.09
N ALA A 19 7.15 2.02 2.16
CA ALA A 19 8.05 2.09 1.02
C ALA A 19 8.36 0.67 0.55
N PHE A 20 8.14 0.43 -0.75
CA PHE A 20 8.38 -0.88 -1.37
C PHE A 20 9.31 -0.71 -2.57
N SER A 21 10.30 -1.60 -2.67
CA SER A 21 11.13 -1.72 -3.87
C SER A 21 10.56 -2.83 -4.74
N VAL A 22 10.32 -2.52 -6.01
CA VAL A 22 9.79 -3.48 -7.00
C VAL A 22 10.74 -3.59 -8.19
N ASN A 23 10.72 -4.73 -8.87
CA ASN A 23 11.45 -4.89 -10.12
C ASN A 23 10.87 -3.91 -11.16
N PRO A 24 11.69 -3.23 -12.00
CA PRO A 24 11.19 -2.38 -13.08
C PRO A 24 10.11 -3.04 -13.98
N ALA A 25 10.17 -4.36 -14.16
CA ALA A 25 9.17 -5.11 -14.91
C ALA A 25 7.76 -5.09 -14.25
N ASP A 26 7.68 -4.88 -12.94
CA ASP A 26 6.43 -4.93 -12.18
C ASP A 26 5.76 -3.55 -12.01
N VAL A 27 6.35 -2.48 -12.55
CA VAL A 27 5.87 -1.10 -12.36
C VAL A 27 4.41 -0.93 -12.80
N GLU A 28 4.04 -1.46 -13.96
CA GLU A 28 2.66 -1.37 -14.45
C GLU A 28 1.66 -2.11 -13.55
N VAL A 29 2.08 -3.25 -13.00
CA VAL A 29 1.26 -4.03 -12.07
C VAL A 29 1.02 -3.24 -10.79
N VAL A 30 2.06 -2.59 -10.26
CA VAL A 30 1.97 -1.77 -9.05
C VAL A 30 1.12 -0.53 -9.28
N ILE A 31 1.25 0.15 -10.43
CA ILE A 31 0.41 1.30 -10.78
C ILE A 31 -1.06 0.89 -10.80
N LYS A 32 -1.40 -0.20 -11.52
CA LYS A 32 -2.77 -0.73 -11.57
C LYS A 32 -3.29 -1.12 -10.20
N TYR A 33 -2.45 -1.73 -9.36
CA TYR A 33 -2.80 -2.07 -7.99
C TYR A 33 -3.17 -0.83 -7.16
N ILE A 34 -2.35 0.23 -7.20
CA ILE A 34 -2.59 1.48 -6.47
C ILE A 34 -3.87 2.16 -6.97
N GLN A 35 -4.10 2.19 -8.29
CA GLN A 35 -5.29 2.82 -8.88
C GLN A 35 -6.61 2.15 -8.46
N ASN A 36 -6.60 0.83 -8.27
CA ASN A 36 -7.79 0.06 -7.90
C ASN A 36 -7.89 -0.23 -6.40
N GLN A 37 -7.02 0.38 -5.58
CA GLN A 37 -6.91 0.06 -4.17
C GLN A 37 -8.17 0.42 -3.37
N GLU A 38 -8.84 1.52 -3.72
CA GLU A 38 -10.12 1.92 -3.11
C GLU A 38 -11.20 0.84 -3.30
N GLU A 39 -11.39 0.38 -4.54
CA GLU A 39 -12.34 -0.69 -4.85
C GLU A 39 -11.94 -2.00 -4.15
N HIS A 40 -10.65 -2.36 -4.17
CA HIS A 40 -10.16 -3.57 -3.53
C HIS A 40 -10.42 -3.57 -2.02
N HIS A 41 -10.22 -2.42 -1.36
CA HIS A 41 -10.41 -2.27 0.08
C HIS A 41 -11.86 -2.20 0.53
N THR A 42 -12.83 -2.08 -0.40
CA THR A 42 -14.24 -2.32 -0.07
C THR A 42 -14.55 -3.77 0.27
N ARG A 43 -13.74 -4.72 -0.22
CA ARG A 43 -13.96 -6.17 -0.07
C ARG A 43 -12.90 -6.87 0.76
N LYS A 44 -11.70 -6.29 0.87
CA LYS A 44 -10.56 -6.88 1.58
C LYS A 44 -9.95 -5.84 2.50
N THR A 45 -9.77 -6.18 3.78
CA THR A 45 -9.15 -5.24 4.71
C THR A 45 -7.64 -5.18 4.47
N PHE A 46 -7.02 -4.04 4.79
CA PHE A 46 -5.57 -3.89 4.76
C PHE A 46 -4.84 -5.03 5.49
N GLN A 47 -5.34 -5.46 6.65
CA GLN A 47 -4.74 -6.56 7.41
C GLN A 47 -4.74 -7.88 6.64
N GLN A 48 -5.86 -8.22 5.98
CA GLN A 48 -5.96 -9.44 5.17
C GLN A 48 -4.98 -9.40 3.98
N GLU A 49 -4.83 -8.23 3.37
CA GLU A 49 -3.89 -8.03 2.28
C GLU A 49 -2.44 -8.11 2.74
N TYR A 50 -2.11 -7.46 3.84
CA TYR A 50 -0.78 -7.48 4.43
C TYR A 50 -0.35 -8.92 4.79
N ARG A 51 -1.22 -9.71 5.43
CA ARG A 51 -1.00 -11.15 5.65
C ARG A 51 -0.72 -11.91 4.35
N SER A 52 -1.55 -11.68 3.32
CA SER A 52 -1.39 -12.33 2.01
C SER A 52 -0.01 -12.02 1.39
N PHE A 53 0.51 -10.81 1.59
CA PHE A 53 1.86 -10.46 1.15
C PHE A 53 2.93 -11.20 1.94
N LEU A 54 2.84 -11.23 3.26
CA LEU A 54 3.80 -11.95 4.11
C LEU A 54 3.85 -13.43 3.76
N ASP A 55 2.69 -14.06 3.58
CA ASP A 55 2.58 -15.47 3.17
C ASP A 55 3.19 -15.70 1.78
N LYS A 56 2.89 -14.83 0.81
CA LYS A 56 3.42 -14.91 -0.56
C LYS A 56 4.95 -14.82 -0.59
N TYR A 57 5.53 -13.96 0.24
CA TYR A 57 6.98 -13.77 0.33
C TYR A 57 7.65 -14.64 1.38
N LYS A 58 6.90 -15.52 2.07
CA LYS A 58 7.37 -16.41 3.14
C LYS A 58 8.11 -15.67 4.25
N VAL A 59 7.59 -14.50 4.61
CA VAL A 59 8.09 -13.72 5.74
C VAL A 59 7.38 -14.23 6.99
N ASP A 60 8.15 -14.72 7.97
CA ASP A 60 7.58 -15.09 9.26
C ASP A 60 7.14 -13.85 10.03
N TYR A 61 5.94 -13.91 10.61
CA TYR A 61 5.38 -12.83 11.42
C TYR A 61 4.54 -13.38 12.57
N ASP A 62 4.48 -12.60 13.64
CA ASP A 62 3.61 -12.89 14.77
C ASP A 62 2.48 -11.86 14.79
N GLU A 63 1.26 -12.34 14.55
CA GLU A 63 0.02 -11.57 14.54
C GLU A 63 -0.15 -10.62 15.73
N ARG A 64 0.44 -10.94 16.89
CA ARG A 64 0.34 -10.13 18.11
C ARG A 64 1.11 -8.80 18.02
N TYR A 65 2.09 -8.70 17.12
CA TYR A 65 3.01 -7.57 17.06
C TYR A 65 2.94 -6.79 15.74
N VAL A 66 2.06 -7.19 14.80
CA VAL A 66 2.01 -6.64 13.44
C VAL A 66 1.03 -5.47 13.28
N TRP A 67 0.15 -5.24 14.26
CA TRP A 67 -0.99 -4.31 14.16
C TRP A 67 -0.94 -3.12 15.13
N GLY A 68 0.24 -2.80 15.68
CA GLY A 68 0.44 -1.76 16.70
C GLY A 68 -0.15 -0.39 16.36
#